data_AF-A0A0Q9QY30-F1
#
_entry.id   AF-A0A0Q9QY30-F1
#
_cell.length_a   1.000
_cell.length_b   1.000
_cell.length_c   1.000
_cell.angle_alpha   90.00
_cell.angle_beta   90.00
_cell.angle_gamma   90.00
#
_symmetry.space_group_name_H-M   'P 1'
#
loop_
_entity.id
_entity.type
_entity.pdbx_description
1 polymer ?
#
loop_
_entity_poly.entity_id
_entity_poly.type
_entity_poly.pdbx_seq_one_letter_code
_entity_poly.pdbx_strand_id
1 'polypeptide(L)'
;MSMKSKYALLPLLALVFLLAVTWNPTRSSAAEPPTGKVRISHNNDAYFAEVTSISDWSNVNNYSKNATQGGSVWTITSIGNGKYKIEAAGKALTLNSSTDWDPVKTATYSGWTTQQWTITDLGNGYFKLECNGKALTGDTAGNGVTVKNVTYSGWTTQQWKLTSVDTTGWPSGSWNWVYQNVDKTTRLEVVSRENILIIGTTIHNVSNDLGMLISNSNNILIKNSTVRNITDNGNAPALLTTASMQRLQI
;
A
#
# COMPACT_ATOMS: atom_id res chain seq x y z
N MET A 1 -44.63 -59.55 55.67
CA MET A 1 -45.19 -58.91 54.47
C MET A 1 -44.47 -57.58 54.27
N SER A 2 -43.70 -57.52 53.19
CA SER A 2 -43.05 -56.40 52.48
C SER A 2 -42.71 -55.05 53.13
N MET A 3 -41.49 -54.60 52.77
CA MET A 3 -41.10 -53.24 52.33
C MET A 3 -40.34 -52.29 53.27
N LYS A 4 -39.00 -52.38 53.14
CA LYS A 4 -37.99 -51.31 52.89
C LYS A 4 -38.23 -49.89 53.46
N SER A 5 -37.30 -49.43 54.29
CA SER A 5 -36.41 -48.31 53.90
C SER A 5 -35.08 -48.40 54.65
N LYS A 6 -33.96 -48.23 53.94
CA LYS A 6 -32.62 -48.13 54.51
C LYS A 6 -32.26 -46.64 54.54
N TYR A 7 -32.11 -46.07 55.73
CA TYR A 7 -31.46 -44.77 55.90
C TYR A 7 -29.98 -45.04 56.19
N ALA A 8 -29.10 -44.60 55.30
CA ALA A 8 -27.67 -44.52 55.56
C ALA A 8 -27.26 -43.04 55.52
N LEU A 9 -26.84 -42.52 56.68
CA LEU A 9 -26.14 -41.24 56.83
C LEU A 9 -24.80 -41.31 56.07
N LEU A 10 -24.47 -40.25 55.32
CA LEU A 10 -23.11 -39.95 54.88
C LEU A 10 -22.85 -38.44 55.07
N PRO A 11 -21.65 -38.03 55.52
CA PRO A 11 -21.38 -36.67 55.96
C PRO A 11 -21.05 -35.72 54.80
N LEU A 12 -21.32 -34.44 55.07
CA LEU A 12 -21.07 -33.28 54.21
C LEU A 12 -19.57 -33.07 54.00
N LEU A 13 -19.07 -33.25 52.76
CA LEU A 13 -17.71 -32.86 52.37
C LEU A 13 -17.78 -31.50 51.64
N ALA A 14 -17.32 -30.43 52.30
CA ALA A 14 -17.23 -29.11 51.70
C ALA A 14 -16.05 -29.06 50.72
N LEU A 15 -16.34 -28.98 49.43
CA LEU A 15 -15.34 -28.81 48.38
C LEU A 15 -15.22 -27.32 48.05
N VAL A 16 -14.16 -26.67 48.55
CA VAL A 16 -13.81 -25.29 48.16
C VAL A 16 -13.10 -25.36 46.81
N PHE A 17 -13.81 -25.01 45.73
CA PHE A 17 -13.20 -24.78 44.42
C PHE A 17 -12.53 -23.41 44.41
N LEU A 18 -11.20 -23.38 44.43
CA LEU A 18 -10.42 -22.18 44.11
C LEU A 18 -10.40 -22.03 42.58
N LEU A 19 -11.30 -21.20 42.03
CA LEU A 19 -11.20 -20.75 40.65
C LEU A 19 -10.05 -19.73 40.54
N ALA A 20 -8.86 -20.22 40.19
CA ALA A 20 -7.85 -19.35 39.62
C ALA A 20 -8.32 -18.96 38.21
N VAL A 21 -9.02 -17.84 38.09
CA VAL A 21 -9.21 -17.16 36.81
C VAL A 21 -7.83 -16.68 36.38
N THR A 22 -7.13 -17.47 35.57
CA THR A 22 -5.94 -16.99 34.88
C THR A 22 -6.43 -15.95 33.88
N TRP A 23 -6.35 -14.69 34.29
CA TRP A 23 -6.47 -13.57 33.38
C TRP A 23 -5.31 -13.69 32.40
N ASN A 24 -5.55 -14.27 31.23
CA ASN A 24 -4.65 -14.16 30.10
C ASN A 24 -4.97 -12.81 29.46
N PRO A 25 -4.22 -11.72 29.71
CA PRO A 25 -4.22 -10.64 28.76
C PRO A 25 -3.78 -11.30 27.45
N THR A 26 -4.63 -11.32 26.44
CA THR A 26 -4.19 -11.59 25.08
C THR A 26 -3.15 -10.52 24.78
N ARG A 27 -1.87 -10.82 25.02
CA ARG A 27 -0.80 -10.22 24.25
C ARG A 27 -1.20 -10.55 22.82
N SER A 28 -1.70 -9.55 22.10
CA SER A 28 -1.77 -9.65 20.65
C SER A 28 -0.35 -10.01 20.24
N SER A 29 -0.16 -11.25 19.77
CA SER A 29 1.10 -11.63 19.15
C SER A 29 1.39 -10.57 18.10
N ALA A 30 2.63 -10.09 18.05
CA ALA A 30 3.04 -9.21 16.96
C ALA A 30 2.66 -9.89 15.65
N ALA A 31 1.90 -9.19 14.82
CA ALA A 31 1.52 -9.71 13.52
C ALA A 31 2.76 -9.78 12.64
N GLU A 32 2.91 -10.89 11.92
CA GLU A 32 3.94 -10.97 10.88
C GLU A 32 3.64 -9.92 9.80
N PRO A 33 4.67 -9.19 9.31
CA PRO A 33 4.52 -8.28 8.19
C PRO A 33 3.92 -8.97 6.97
N PRO A 34 2.96 -8.34 6.25
CA PRO A 34 2.48 -8.90 5.00
C PRO A 34 3.62 -9.00 3.98
N THR A 35 3.67 -10.12 3.27
CA THR A 35 4.61 -10.35 2.16
C THR A 35 3.89 -10.28 0.82
N GLY A 36 4.65 -10.16 -0.27
CA GLY A 36 4.08 -9.97 -1.61
C GLY A 36 3.76 -8.50 -1.89
N LYS A 37 2.81 -8.23 -2.79
CA LYS A 37 2.50 -6.86 -3.22
C LYS A 37 1.67 -6.14 -2.16
N VAL A 38 2.11 -4.94 -1.79
CA VAL A 38 1.48 -4.09 -0.78
C VAL A 38 1.47 -2.63 -1.21
N ARG A 39 0.59 -1.85 -0.59
CA ARG A 39 0.69 -0.40 -0.47
C ARG A 39 1.21 -0.03 0.91
N ILE A 40 2.14 0.91 0.97
CA ILE A 40 2.74 1.42 2.20
C ILE A 40 2.17 2.83 2.43
N SER A 41 1.24 2.98 3.38
CA SER A 41 0.54 4.25 3.63
C SER A 41 0.67 4.75 5.06
N HIS A 42 0.58 6.06 5.26
CA HIS A 42 0.55 6.69 6.58
C HIS A 42 -0.59 7.71 6.66
N ASN A 43 -0.77 8.31 7.83
CA ASN A 43 -1.78 9.34 8.07
C ASN A 43 -3.19 8.87 7.64
N ASN A 44 -3.64 7.73 8.17
CA ASN A 44 -4.95 7.13 7.87
C ASN A 44 -5.19 6.87 6.37
N ASP A 45 -4.21 6.29 5.68
CA ASP A 45 -4.29 5.97 4.25
C ASP A 45 -4.41 7.19 3.32
N ALA A 46 -4.15 8.40 3.85
CA ALA A 46 -4.17 9.62 3.07
C ALA A 46 -3.00 9.69 2.07
N TYR A 47 -1.84 9.13 2.44
CA TYR A 47 -0.61 9.22 1.65
C TYR A 47 0.11 7.88 1.59
N PHE A 48 0.64 7.57 0.41
CA PHE A 48 1.39 6.36 0.07
C PHE A 48 2.83 6.72 -0.23
N ALA A 49 3.79 5.91 0.22
CA ALA A 49 5.16 6.00 -0.26
C ALA A 49 5.22 5.54 -1.73
N GLU A 50 5.83 6.33 -2.60
CA GLU A 50 5.93 6.04 -4.02
C GLU A 50 7.35 6.17 -4.54
N VAL A 51 7.76 5.20 -5.38
CA VAL A 51 8.90 5.39 -6.27
C VAL A 51 8.54 6.41 -7.34
N THR A 52 9.44 7.34 -7.63
CA THR A 52 9.19 8.41 -8.62
C THR A 52 9.95 8.22 -9.93
N SER A 53 10.96 7.34 -9.92
CA SER A 53 11.79 7.02 -11.09
C SER A 53 12.40 5.62 -10.95
N ILE A 54 12.71 4.99 -12.09
CA ILE A 54 13.46 3.72 -12.18
C ILE A 54 14.98 3.94 -12.20
N SER A 55 15.46 5.16 -12.02
CA SER A 55 16.88 5.45 -11.83
C SER A 55 17.31 5.16 -10.38
N ASP A 56 18.53 4.70 -10.22
CA ASP A 56 19.13 4.58 -8.89
C ASP A 56 19.25 5.96 -8.23
N TRP A 57 19.13 5.95 -6.90
CA TRP A 57 19.22 7.12 -6.02
C TRP A 57 18.13 8.17 -6.23
N SER A 58 16.98 7.75 -6.77
CA SER A 58 15.76 8.56 -6.86
C SER A 58 15.08 8.64 -5.50
N ASN A 59 14.43 9.77 -5.20
CA ASN A 59 13.67 9.93 -3.97
C ASN A 59 12.40 9.08 -3.97
N VAL A 60 12.05 8.59 -2.78
CA VAL A 60 10.70 8.13 -2.48
C VAL A 60 9.89 9.32 -2.00
N ASN A 61 8.72 9.54 -2.59
CA ASN A 61 7.86 10.67 -2.25
C ASN A 61 6.50 10.16 -1.79
N ASN A 62 5.80 10.95 -0.97
CA ASN A 62 4.45 10.62 -0.56
C ASN A 62 3.41 11.21 -1.53
N TYR A 63 2.44 10.41 -1.94
CA TYR A 63 1.31 10.86 -2.76
C TYR A 63 0.01 10.30 -2.22
N SER A 64 -1.05 11.07 -2.30
CA SER A 64 -2.39 10.57 -2.03
C SER A 64 -2.84 9.58 -3.09
N LYS A 65 -3.78 8.69 -2.74
CA LYS A 65 -4.29 7.66 -3.66
C LYS A 65 -4.69 8.22 -5.03
N ASN A 66 -5.39 9.36 -5.04
CA ASN A 66 -5.90 9.95 -6.28
C ASN A 66 -4.80 10.72 -7.04
N ALA A 67 -3.80 11.25 -6.34
CA ALA A 67 -2.63 11.91 -6.93
C ALA A 67 -1.49 10.94 -7.28
N THR A 68 -1.64 9.64 -7.03
CA THR A 68 -0.58 8.63 -7.23
C THR A 68 0.03 8.72 -8.61
N GLN A 69 1.35 8.59 -8.68
CA GLN A 69 2.07 8.52 -9.93
C GLN A 69 2.28 7.06 -10.35
N GLY A 70 1.56 6.11 -9.76
CA GLY A 70 1.64 4.69 -10.09
C GLY A 70 2.80 3.94 -9.42
N GLY A 71 3.63 4.63 -8.64
CA GLY A 71 4.77 4.05 -7.94
C GLY A 71 4.45 3.53 -6.53
N SER A 72 3.17 3.40 -6.17
CA SER A 72 2.72 3.07 -4.81
C SER A 72 2.65 1.58 -4.48
N VAL A 73 2.89 0.70 -5.45
CA VAL A 73 2.86 -0.76 -5.24
C VAL A 73 4.27 -1.27 -4.99
N TRP A 74 4.50 -1.75 -3.78
CA TRP A 74 5.74 -2.33 -3.31
C TRP A 74 5.61 -3.85 -3.19
N THR A 75 6.73 -4.56 -3.22
CA THR A 75 6.83 -5.98 -2.94
C THR A 75 7.68 -6.16 -1.69
N ILE A 76 7.12 -6.77 -0.65
CA ILE A 76 7.85 -7.11 0.58
C ILE A 76 8.26 -8.58 0.50
N THR A 77 9.56 -8.84 0.66
CA THR A 77 10.15 -10.19 0.65
C THR A 77 10.99 -10.38 1.90
N SER A 78 10.73 -11.44 2.67
CA SER A 78 11.61 -11.82 3.78
C SER A 78 12.96 -12.29 3.24
N ILE A 79 14.04 -11.82 3.84
CA ILE A 79 15.43 -12.22 3.53
C ILE A 79 16.06 -12.99 4.70
N GLY A 80 15.25 -13.43 5.67
CA GLY A 80 15.69 -14.14 6.87
C GLY A 80 16.04 -13.21 8.04
N ASN A 81 16.20 -13.78 9.24
CA ASN A 81 16.59 -13.07 10.47
C ASN A 81 15.73 -11.84 10.82
N GLY A 82 14.43 -11.89 10.52
CA GLY A 82 13.50 -10.77 10.75
C GLY A 82 13.74 -9.55 9.85
N LYS A 83 14.50 -9.71 8.76
CA LYS A 83 14.80 -8.66 7.78
C LYS A 83 14.00 -8.86 6.50
N TYR A 84 13.71 -7.73 5.87
CA TYR A 84 12.89 -7.64 4.67
C TYR A 84 13.57 -6.77 3.63
N LYS A 85 13.46 -7.21 2.38
CA LYS A 85 13.68 -6.37 1.20
C LYS A 85 12.33 -5.82 0.76
N ILE A 86 12.28 -4.51 0.45
CA ILE A 86 11.07 -3.80 0.02
C ILE A 86 11.36 -3.18 -1.35
N GLU A 87 10.66 -3.60 -2.40
CA GLU A 87 10.96 -3.22 -3.79
C GLU A 87 9.76 -2.66 -4.56
N ALA A 88 9.98 -1.63 -5.37
CA ALA A 88 9.03 -1.13 -6.35
C ALA A 88 9.76 -0.80 -7.65
N ALA A 89 9.13 -1.05 -8.80
CA ALA A 89 9.70 -0.76 -10.12
C ALA A 89 11.13 -1.30 -10.32
N GLY A 90 11.43 -2.49 -9.79
CA GLY A 90 12.76 -3.11 -9.87
C GLY A 90 13.84 -2.48 -8.96
N LYS A 91 13.47 -1.57 -8.06
CA LYS A 91 14.38 -0.89 -7.13
C LYS A 91 14.00 -1.13 -5.68
N ALA A 92 15.00 -1.33 -4.83
CA ALA A 92 14.84 -1.51 -3.40
C ALA A 92 14.80 -0.17 -2.65
N LEU A 93 13.91 -0.09 -1.66
CA LEU A 93 13.88 0.98 -0.66
C LEU A 93 15.23 1.01 0.07
N THR A 94 15.94 2.11 -0.05
CA THR A 94 17.34 2.24 0.38
C THR A 94 17.48 3.45 1.29
N LEU A 95 17.99 3.20 2.50
CA LEU A 95 18.42 4.25 3.41
C LEU A 95 19.66 4.94 2.81
N ASN A 96 19.53 6.22 2.43
CA ASN A 96 20.62 6.99 1.82
C ASN A 96 21.77 7.25 2.80
N SER A 97 21.42 7.57 4.05
CA SER A 97 22.36 7.79 5.15
C SER A 97 21.67 7.52 6.49
N SER A 98 22.46 7.43 7.57
CA SER A 98 21.93 7.38 8.94
C SER A 98 21.81 8.78 9.58
N THR A 99 21.84 9.85 8.79
CA THR A 99 21.60 11.22 9.29
C THR A 99 20.09 11.45 9.34
N ASP A 100 19.63 11.99 10.47
CA ASP A 100 18.21 12.33 10.62
C ASP A 100 17.77 13.34 9.56
N TRP A 101 16.57 13.11 9.05
CA TRP A 101 15.88 13.87 8.00
C TRP A 101 16.48 13.77 6.60
N ASP A 102 17.43 12.87 6.37
CA ASP A 102 17.90 12.61 5.01
C ASP A 102 16.85 11.86 4.18
N PRO A 103 16.75 12.14 2.86
CA PRO A 103 15.87 11.43 1.95
C PRO A 103 16.06 9.92 1.99
N VAL A 104 14.96 9.17 2.00
CA VAL A 104 14.99 7.75 1.64
C VAL A 104 14.89 7.64 0.12
N LYS A 105 15.69 6.74 -0.44
CA LYS A 105 15.87 6.60 -1.88
C LYS A 105 15.53 5.21 -2.36
N THR A 106 15.56 5.02 -3.67
CA THR A 106 15.50 3.70 -4.31
C THR A 106 16.78 3.41 -5.07
N ALA A 107 17.29 2.19 -4.99
CA ALA A 107 18.44 1.75 -5.78
C ALA A 107 18.31 0.26 -6.13
N THR A 108 19.09 -0.19 -7.10
CA THR A 108 19.24 -1.61 -7.42
C THR A 108 19.60 -2.38 -6.14
N TYR A 109 18.91 -3.50 -5.90
CA TYR A 109 19.18 -4.30 -4.71
C TYR A 109 20.54 -4.99 -4.81
N SER A 110 21.43 -4.69 -3.88
CA SER A 110 22.79 -5.22 -3.79
C SER A 110 23.03 -6.00 -2.48
N GLY A 111 22.00 -6.15 -1.65
CA GLY A 111 22.11 -6.82 -0.34
C GLY A 111 22.78 -5.98 0.75
N TRP A 112 23.02 -4.68 0.51
CA TRP A 112 23.60 -3.79 1.52
C TRP A 112 22.69 -3.65 2.74
N THR A 113 23.28 -3.44 3.92
CA THR A 113 22.52 -3.28 5.17
C THR A 113 21.52 -2.12 5.11
N THR A 114 21.81 -1.09 4.32
CA THR A 114 20.92 0.05 4.02
C THR A 114 19.68 -0.31 3.20
N GLN A 115 19.58 -1.54 2.70
CA GLN A 115 18.43 -2.07 1.95
C GLN A 115 17.69 -3.18 2.71
N GLN A 116 18.12 -3.46 3.95
CA GLN A 116 17.56 -4.50 4.79
C GLN A 116 16.73 -3.86 5.91
N TRP A 117 15.41 -3.92 5.76
CA TRP A 117 14.47 -3.29 6.66
C TRP A 117 13.97 -4.28 7.70
N THR A 118 13.78 -3.79 8.92
CA THR A 118 13.01 -4.46 9.97
C THR A 118 11.61 -3.90 9.92
N ILE A 119 10.60 -4.76 9.91
CA ILE A 119 9.19 -4.35 9.92
C ILE A 119 8.58 -4.87 11.21
N THR A 120 8.15 -3.96 12.06
CA THR A 120 7.67 -4.26 13.42
C THR A 120 6.22 -3.85 13.56
N ASP A 121 5.34 -4.80 13.87
CA ASP A 121 3.95 -4.51 14.23
C ASP A 121 3.89 -3.68 15.53
N LEU A 122 3.09 -2.62 15.50
CA LEU A 122 2.86 -1.73 16.65
C LEU A 122 1.64 -2.15 17.49
N GLY A 123 0.92 -3.20 17.10
CA GLY A 123 -0.22 -3.75 17.84
C GLY A 123 -1.53 -2.98 17.64
N ASN A 124 -1.54 -1.99 16.73
CA ASN A 124 -2.69 -1.15 16.39
C ASN A 124 -3.05 -1.21 14.90
N GLY A 125 -2.55 -2.22 14.17
CA GLY A 125 -2.74 -2.37 12.73
C GLY A 125 -1.76 -1.54 11.88
N TYR A 126 -0.80 -0.87 12.51
CA TYR A 126 0.30 -0.16 11.84
C TYR A 126 1.63 -0.84 12.15
N PHE A 127 2.59 -0.59 11.28
CA PHE A 127 3.94 -1.09 11.36
C PHE A 127 4.93 0.07 11.40
N LYS A 128 6.04 -0.14 12.09
CA LYS A 128 7.24 0.68 11.96
C LYS A 128 8.23 -0.02 11.03
N LEU A 129 8.78 0.73 10.06
CA LEU A 129 9.80 0.23 9.14
C LEU A 129 11.14 0.88 9.50
N GLU A 130 12.13 0.08 9.91
CA GLU A 130 13.43 0.56 10.38
C GLU A 130 14.60 -0.05 9.62
N CYS A 131 15.58 0.79 9.28
CA CYS A 131 16.85 0.38 8.69
C CYS A 131 17.98 1.12 9.42
N ASN A 132 19.02 0.40 9.86
CA ASN A 132 20.19 0.95 10.57
C ASN A 132 19.84 1.97 11.68
N GLY A 133 18.81 1.68 12.49
CA GLY A 133 18.37 2.54 13.60
C GLY A 133 17.54 3.75 13.20
N LYS A 134 17.16 3.89 11.92
CA LYS A 134 16.33 4.97 11.40
C LYS A 134 15.00 4.44 10.88
N ALA A 135 13.92 5.13 11.22
CA ALA A 135 12.57 4.80 10.77
C ALA A 135 12.23 5.53 9.48
N LEU A 136 11.51 4.84 8.58
CA LEU A 136 10.85 5.44 7.43
C LEU A 136 9.81 6.45 7.93
N THR A 137 9.90 7.69 7.47
CA THR A 137 9.08 8.79 7.96
C THR A 137 8.45 9.54 6.79
N GLY A 138 7.13 9.44 6.68
CA GLY A 138 6.35 10.18 5.69
C GLY A 138 6.25 11.67 6.04
N ASP A 139 5.62 12.44 5.15
CA ASP A 139 5.38 13.87 5.36
C ASP A 139 3.91 14.19 5.09
N THR A 140 3.36 15.20 5.76
CA THR A 140 1.96 15.61 5.63
C THR A 140 1.79 16.92 4.86
N ALA A 141 2.88 17.53 4.39
CA ALA A 141 2.86 18.79 3.64
C ALA A 141 2.26 18.68 2.22
N GLY A 142 1.86 17.48 1.79
CA GLY A 142 1.11 17.26 0.55
C GLY A 142 1.79 16.32 -0.43
N ASN A 143 1.21 16.18 -1.63
CA ASN A 143 1.72 15.28 -2.67
C ASN A 143 3.12 15.66 -3.16
N GLY A 144 3.97 14.67 -3.42
CA GLY A 144 5.31 14.87 -3.98
C GLY A 144 6.38 15.25 -2.99
N VAL A 145 6.07 15.31 -1.69
CA VAL A 145 7.06 15.58 -0.64
C VAL A 145 7.89 14.32 -0.38
N THR A 146 9.20 14.50 -0.22
CA THR A 146 10.16 13.42 -0.02
C THR A 146 9.96 12.74 1.34
N VAL A 147 9.85 11.40 1.31
CA VAL A 147 9.92 10.54 2.50
C VAL A 147 11.35 10.54 3.04
N LYS A 148 11.49 10.69 4.35
CA LYS A 148 12.79 10.84 5.02
C LYS A 148 13.03 9.73 6.02
N ASN A 149 14.25 9.66 6.53
CA ASN A 149 14.61 8.80 7.65
C ASN A 149 14.78 9.65 8.91
N VAL A 150 14.39 9.15 10.07
CA VAL A 150 14.73 9.77 11.36
C VAL A 150 14.61 8.73 12.47
N THR A 151 15.27 8.96 13.60
CA THR A 151 15.08 8.18 14.83
C THR A 151 13.59 8.02 15.15
N TYR A 152 13.16 6.79 15.45
CA TYR A 152 11.76 6.53 15.78
C TYR A 152 11.34 7.26 17.05
N SER A 153 10.27 8.05 16.97
CA SER A 153 9.72 8.85 18.05
C SER A 153 8.21 8.62 18.25
N GLY A 154 7.62 7.64 17.53
CA GLY A 154 6.20 7.30 17.66
C GLY A 154 5.23 8.21 16.89
N TRP A 155 5.74 9.14 16.08
CA TRP A 155 4.87 10.02 15.27
C TRP A 155 4.01 9.24 14.29
N THR A 156 2.81 9.76 14.01
CA THR A 156 1.87 9.12 13.06
C THR A 156 2.46 8.99 11.65
N THR A 157 3.41 9.84 11.26
CA THR A 157 4.14 9.74 9.99
C THR A 157 5.19 8.63 9.96
N GLN A 158 5.51 8.02 11.10
CA GLN A 158 6.39 6.85 11.23
C GLN A 158 5.61 5.54 11.40
N GLN A 159 4.29 5.63 11.45
CA GLN A 159 3.39 4.49 11.58
C GLN A 159 2.75 4.22 10.22
N TRP A 160 3.14 3.12 9.61
CA TRP A 160 2.76 2.76 8.26
C TRP A 160 1.78 1.60 8.26
N LYS A 161 0.65 1.76 7.58
CA LYS A 161 -0.23 0.65 7.25
C LYS A 161 0.32 -0.06 6.02
N LEU A 162 0.39 -1.39 6.09
CA LEU A 162 0.81 -2.25 5.00
C LEU A 162 -0.42 -2.98 4.46
N THR A 163 -1.00 -2.46 3.39
CA THR A 163 -2.23 -3.02 2.82
C THR A 163 -1.89 -3.91 1.64
N SER A 164 -2.23 -5.20 1.72
CA SER A 164 -2.04 -6.14 0.61
C SER A 164 -2.76 -5.66 -0.65
N VAL A 165 -2.07 -5.77 -1.78
CA VAL A 165 -2.63 -5.45 -3.09
C VAL A 165 -3.21 -6.72 -3.68
N ASP A 166 -4.52 -6.73 -3.89
CA ASP A 166 -5.15 -7.79 -4.66
C ASP A 166 -4.70 -7.72 -6.13
N THR A 167 -3.95 -8.74 -6.53
CA THR A 167 -3.47 -8.92 -7.90
C THR A 167 -4.34 -9.88 -8.70
N THR A 168 -5.45 -10.35 -8.13
CA THR A 168 -6.40 -11.22 -8.83
C THR A 168 -6.89 -10.50 -10.08
N GLY A 169 -6.78 -11.16 -11.23
CA GLY A 169 -7.16 -10.58 -12.52
C GLY A 169 -6.14 -9.59 -13.09
N TRP A 170 -5.00 -9.36 -12.44
CA TRP A 170 -3.89 -8.66 -13.09
C TRP A 170 -3.42 -9.49 -14.30
N PRO A 171 -3.14 -8.83 -15.43
CA PRO A 171 -2.50 -9.48 -16.56
C PRO A 171 -1.10 -9.96 -16.17
N SER A 172 -0.69 -11.11 -16.72
CA SER A 172 0.66 -11.63 -16.54
C SER A 172 1.69 -10.61 -17.01
N GLY A 173 2.76 -10.44 -16.24
CA GLY A 173 3.85 -9.51 -16.57
C GLY A 173 4.42 -8.86 -15.33
N SER A 174 5.58 -8.23 -15.50
CA SER A 174 6.17 -7.33 -14.50
C SER A 174 5.65 -5.93 -14.77
N TRP A 175 5.00 -5.31 -13.79
CA TRP A 175 4.45 -3.96 -13.88
C TRP A 175 5.20 -3.04 -12.92
N ASN A 176 5.89 -2.04 -13.45
CA ASN A 176 6.67 -1.07 -12.69
C ASN A 176 5.78 0.06 -12.17
N TRP A 177 4.83 0.51 -13.00
CA TRP A 177 3.94 1.61 -12.71
C TRP A 177 2.50 1.11 -12.73
N VAL A 178 1.85 1.11 -11.57
CA VAL A 178 0.50 0.58 -11.40
C VAL A 178 -0.45 1.66 -10.91
N TYR A 179 -1.34 2.08 -11.80
CA TYR A 179 -2.50 2.90 -11.46
C TYR A 179 -3.68 1.97 -11.25
N GLN A 180 -3.99 1.65 -9.98
CA GLN A 180 -5.06 0.71 -9.64
C GLN A 180 -6.16 1.37 -8.82
N ASN A 181 -7.40 1.28 -9.32
CA ASN A 181 -8.60 1.76 -8.63
C ASN A 181 -8.48 3.23 -8.20
N VAL A 182 -7.92 4.05 -9.08
CA VAL A 182 -7.72 5.49 -8.85
C VAL A 182 -8.75 6.27 -9.64
N ASP A 183 -9.14 7.40 -9.09
CA ASP A 183 -9.98 8.38 -9.77
C ASP A 183 -9.12 9.58 -10.20
N LYS A 184 -8.82 9.66 -11.50
CA LYS A 184 -7.95 10.68 -12.09
C LYS A 184 -8.79 11.87 -12.55
N THR A 185 -9.03 12.78 -11.61
CA THR A 185 -9.66 14.09 -11.86
C THR A 185 -8.66 15.16 -12.33
N THR A 186 -7.36 14.84 -12.25
CA THR A 186 -6.27 15.56 -12.92
C THR A 186 -5.73 14.67 -14.03
N ARG A 187 -4.95 15.26 -14.95
CA ARG A 187 -4.36 14.54 -16.07
C ARG A 187 -3.63 13.29 -15.57
N LEU A 188 -3.98 12.13 -16.12
CA LEU A 188 -3.14 10.95 -15.98
C LEU A 188 -1.91 11.13 -16.88
N GLU A 189 -0.79 11.48 -16.26
CA GLU A 189 0.47 11.70 -16.96
C GLU A 189 1.40 10.49 -16.79
N VAL A 190 1.77 9.87 -17.92
CA VAL A 190 2.69 8.74 -18.01
C VAL A 190 3.75 9.10 -19.04
N VAL A 191 4.91 9.56 -18.57
CA VAL A 191 5.98 10.09 -19.42
C VAL A 191 7.27 9.34 -19.15
N SER A 192 7.92 8.85 -20.20
CA SER A 192 9.23 8.17 -20.12
C SER A 192 9.21 6.96 -19.18
N ARG A 193 8.18 6.11 -19.31
CA ARG A 193 7.96 4.96 -18.43
C ARG A 193 7.79 3.68 -19.20
N GLU A 194 8.18 2.58 -18.57
CA GLU A 194 8.04 1.23 -19.11
C GLU A 194 7.22 0.34 -18.17
N ASN A 195 6.52 -0.64 -18.72
CA ASN A 195 5.77 -1.64 -17.95
C ASN A 195 4.68 -1.03 -17.08
N ILE A 196 3.68 -0.43 -17.74
CA ILE A 196 2.60 0.34 -17.10
C ILE A 196 1.30 -0.47 -17.09
N LEU A 197 0.71 -0.61 -15.92
CA LEU A 197 -0.63 -1.16 -15.73
C LEU A 197 -1.58 -0.09 -15.22
N ILE A 198 -2.60 0.22 -16.01
CA ILE A 198 -3.72 1.06 -15.60
C ILE A 198 -4.93 0.11 -15.46
N ILE A 199 -5.39 -0.11 -14.23
CA ILE A 199 -6.42 -1.11 -13.93
C ILE A 199 -7.51 -0.56 -13.01
N GLY A 200 -8.79 -0.79 -13.33
CA GLY A 200 -9.89 -0.31 -12.49
C GLY A 200 -9.94 1.22 -12.35
N THR A 201 -9.26 1.94 -13.23
CA THR A 201 -9.02 3.38 -13.08
C THR A 201 -10.04 4.16 -13.87
N THR A 202 -10.56 5.23 -13.28
CA THR A 202 -11.41 6.20 -13.98
C THR A 202 -10.56 7.40 -14.37
N ILE A 203 -10.56 7.72 -15.67
CA ILE A 203 -9.86 8.86 -16.24
C ILE A 203 -10.91 9.83 -16.73
N HIS A 204 -10.80 11.05 -16.24
CA HIS A 204 -11.71 12.12 -16.56
C HIS A 204 -11.09 13.10 -17.55
N ASN A 205 -11.92 13.74 -18.38
CA ASN A 205 -11.52 14.99 -19.00
C ASN A 205 -11.22 16.05 -17.94
N VAL A 206 -10.20 16.85 -18.20
CA VAL A 206 -9.70 17.89 -17.31
C VAL A 206 -9.92 19.23 -17.99
N SER A 207 -10.38 20.24 -17.23
CA SER A 207 -10.58 21.58 -17.79
C SER A 207 -9.25 22.15 -18.29
N ASN A 208 -9.22 22.60 -19.55
CA ASN A 208 -8.04 23.15 -20.21
C ASN A 208 -6.81 22.22 -20.25
N ASP A 209 -7.01 20.90 -20.13
CA ASP A 209 -5.93 19.91 -20.21
C ASP A 209 -6.45 18.58 -20.81
N LEU A 210 -5.53 17.71 -21.20
CA LEU A 210 -5.84 16.35 -21.61
C LEU A 210 -6.20 15.51 -20.39
N GLY A 211 -7.21 14.64 -20.51
CA GLY A 211 -7.51 13.65 -19.46
C GLY A 211 -6.38 12.65 -19.24
N MET A 212 -5.64 12.34 -20.31
CA MET A 212 -4.50 11.43 -20.30
C MET A 212 -3.42 11.88 -21.27
N LEU A 213 -2.17 11.86 -20.82
CA LEU A 213 -0.98 12.05 -21.64
C LEU A 213 -0.06 10.85 -21.43
N ILE A 214 0.20 10.12 -22.51
CA ILE A 214 1.18 9.04 -22.53
C ILE A 214 2.23 9.41 -23.58
N SER A 215 3.49 9.58 -23.17
CA SER A 215 4.58 9.91 -24.09
C SER A 215 5.87 9.18 -23.74
N ASN A 216 6.66 8.85 -24.76
CA ASN A 216 7.94 8.14 -24.63
C ASN A 216 7.86 6.89 -23.74
N SER A 217 6.74 6.17 -23.79
CA SER A 217 6.44 5.06 -22.87
C SER A 217 6.13 3.78 -23.64
N ASN A 218 6.47 2.63 -23.05
CA ASN A 218 6.34 1.31 -23.67
C ASN A 218 5.69 0.29 -22.72
N ASN A 219 5.11 -0.76 -23.31
CA ASN A 219 4.40 -1.82 -22.60
C ASN A 219 3.32 -1.27 -21.65
N ILE A 220 2.29 -0.65 -22.24
CA ILE A 220 1.16 -0.07 -21.52
C ILE A 220 -0.04 -1.00 -21.67
N LEU A 221 -0.65 -1.34 -20.55
CA LEU A 221 -1.88 -2.11 -20.52
C LEU A 221 -2.94 -1.39 -19.71
N ILE A 222 -4.07 -1.10 -20.36
CA ILE A 222 -5.25 -0.51 -19.75
C ILE A 222 -6.31 -1.60 -19.65
N LYS A 223 -6.74 -1.93 -18.43
CA LYS A 223 -7.73 -3.00 -18.18
C LYS A 223 -8.82 -2.53 -17.22
N ASN A 224 -10.05 -2.94 -17.44
CA ASN A 224 -11.19 -2.63 -16.56
C ASN A 224 -11.28 -1.14 -16.17
N SER A 225 -10.86 -0.24 -17.07
CA SER A 225 -10.73 1.19 -16.79
C SER A 225 -11.73 1.96 -17.65
N THR A 226 -12.17 3.10 -17.16
CA THR A 226 -13.14 3.97 -17.83
C THR A 226 -12.46 5.27 -18.21
N VAL A 227 -12.60 5.69 -19.47
CA VAL A 227 -12.22 7.03 -19.92
C VAL A 227 -13.50 7.75 -20.28
N ARG A 228 -13.81 8.87 -19.60
CA ARG A 228 -15.07 9.58 -19.80
C ARG A 228 -14.90 11.10 -19.86
N ASN A 229 -15.76 11.72 -20.66
CA ASN A 229 -15.88 13.17 -20.72
C ASN A 229 -16.77 13.68 -19.58
N ILE A 230 -16.34 14.70 -18.81
CA ILE A 230 -17.17 15.31 -17.75
C ILE A 230 -18.15 16.35 -18.33
N THR A 231 -17.98 16.88 -19.55
CA THR A 231 -18.95 17.85 -20.08
C THR A 231 -20.34 17.28 -20.37
N ASP A 232 -20.56 15.97 -20.22
CA ASP A 232 -21.89 15.36 -20.14
C ASP A 232 -22.50 15.49 -18.73
N ASN A 233 -22.34 16.65 -18.09
CA ASN A 233 -23.15 17.03 -16.94
C ASN A 233 -24.58 17.33 -17.43
N GLY A 234 -25.36 16.26 -17.68
CA GLY A 234 -26.84 16.32 -17.63
C GLY A 234 -27.59 16.25 -18.96
N ASN A 235 -26.93 16.28 -20.12
CA ASN A 235 -27.58 15.91 -21.38
C ASN A 235 -27.10 14.52 -21.77
N ALA A 236 -28.01 13.55 -21.80
CA ALA A 236 -27.77 12.27 -22.45
C ALA A 236 -27.09 12.50 -23.81
N PRO A 237 -26.18 11.61 -24.27
CA PRO A 237 -25.66 11.71 -25.62
C PRO A 237 -26.88 11.78 -26.53
N ALA A 238 -27.03 12.90 -27.25
CA ALA A 238 -28.04 13.01 -28.28
C ALA A 238 -27.90 11.74 -29.11
N LEU A 239 -28.97 10.94 -29.19
CA LEU A 239 -29.02 9.78 -30.06
C LEU A 239 -28.46 10.24 -31.41
N LEU A 240 -27.30 9.72 -31.80
CA LEU A 240 -26.76 9.92 -33.13
C LEU A 240 -27.78 9.29 -34.09
N THR A 241 -28.72 10.10 -34.57
CA THR A 241 -29.63 9.72 -35.64
C THR A 241 -28.82 9.62 -36.92
N THR A 242 -28.12 8.51 -37.11
CA THR A 242 -27.58 7.94 -38.38
C THR A 242 -26.87 8.85 -39.40
N ALA A 243 -26.64 10.14 -39.16
CA ALA A 243 -26.24 11.08 -40.21
C ALA A 243 -24.83 11.68 -40.05
N SER A 244 -24.11 11.44 -38.96
CA SER A 244 -22.76 11.99 -38.79
C SER A 244 -21.79 11.01 -38.13
N MET A 245 -21.56 9.86 -38.77
CA MET A 245 -20.29 9.15 -38.58
C MET A 245 -19.22 9.87 -39.40
N GLN A 246 -18.55 10.87 -38.81
CA GLN A 246 -17.23 11.26 -39.30
C GLN A 246 -16.22 10.24 -38.78
N ARG A 247 -15.67 9.47 -39.72
CA ARG A 247 -14.56 8.53 -39.51
C ARG A 247 -13.44 9.23 -38.73
N LEU A 248 -13.02 8.60 -37.64
CA LEU A 248 -11.71 8.82 -37.05
C LEU A 248 -10.67 8.43 -38.11
N GLN A 249 -10.00 9.40 -38.73
CA GLN A 249 -8.79 9.10 -39.50
C GLN A 249 -7.68 8.81 -38.49
N ILE A 250 -7.19 7.57 -38.55
CA ILE A 250 -6.01 7.07 -37.83
C ILE A 250 -4.78 7.73 -38.45
#